data_AF-D6KG92-F1
#
_entry.id   AF-D6KG92-F1
#
_cell.length_a   1.000
_cell.length_b   1.000
_cell.length_c   1.000
_cell.angle_alpha   90.00
_cell.angle_beta   90.00
_cell.angle_gamma   90.00
#
_symmetry.space_group_name_H-M   'P 1'
#
loop_
_entity.id
_entity.type
_entity.pdbx_description
1 polymer ?
#
loop_
_entity_poly.entity_id
_entity_poly.type
_entity_poly.pdbx_seq_one_letter_code
_entity_poly.pdbx_strand_id
1 'polypeptide(L)' 'MSASKPYRATVSGDGRDCLISESGADRITAIDFTTGEKVTSVAVGDHPQRVRLAHVPADWTGPAD' A
#
# COMPACT_ATOMS: atom_id res chain seq x y z
N MET A 1 -3.86 -10.47 -13.09
CA MET A 1 -3.17 -9.21 -12.76
C MET A 1 -1.72 -9.53 -12.41
N SER A 2 -0.76 -8.70 -12.81
CA SER A 2 0.67 -8.89 -12.44
C SER A 2 1.19 -7.61 -11.80
N ALA A 3 1.98 -7.73 -10.74
CA ALA A 3 2.60 -6.63 -10.02
C ALA A 3 3.97 -6.28 -10.63
N SER A 4 4.32 -4.99 -10.69
CA SER A 4 5.60 -4.54 -11.26
C SER A 4 6.70 -4.50 -10.20
N LYS A 5 7.63 -5.47 -10.26
CA LYS A 5 8.72 -5.67 -9.28
C LYS A 5 8.20 -5.59 -7.83
N PRO A 6 7.36 -6.54 -7.39
CA PRO A 6 6.87 -6.55 -6.02
C PRO A 6 8.04 -6.74 -5.05
N TYR A 7 8.21 -5.79 -4.11
CA TYR A 7 9.31 -5.83 -3.16
C TYR A 7 8.89 -6.39 -1.80
N ARG A 8 7.72 -5.98 -1.29
CA ARG A 8 7.18 -6.45 0.00
C ARG A 8 5.66 -6.49 -0.01
N ALA A 9 5.12 -7.48 0.68
CA ALA A 9 3.71 -7.56 1.07
C ALA A 9 3.55 -7.29 2.57
N THR A 10 2.46 -6.63 2.96
CA THR A 10 2.07 -6.38 4.37
C THR A 10 0.55 -6.46 4.48
N VAL A 11 0.04 -7.09 5.53
CA VAL A 11 -1.41 -7.16 5.79
C VAL A 11 -1.90 -5.78 6.26
N SER A 12 -3.08 -5.33 5.82
CA SER A 12 -3.71 -4.09 6.28
C SER A 12 -4.01 -4.10 7.79
N GLY A 13 -4.24 -2.93 8.38
CA GLY A 13 -4.48 -2.82 9.83
C GLY A 13 -5.73 -3.55 10.32
N ASP A 14 -6.71 -3.77 9.44
CA ASP A 14 -7.94 -4.49 9.70
C ASP A 14 -7.92 -5.94 9.19
N GLY A 15 -6.81 -6.39 8.59
CA GLY A 15 -6.63 -7.77 8.13
C GLY A 15 -7.26 -8.13 6.79
N ARG A 16 -7.93 -7.20 6.09
CA ARG A 16 -8.71 -7.49 4.88
C ARG A 16 -7.88 -7.52 3.59
N ASP A 17 -6.84 -6.71 3.53
CA ASP A 17 -6.09 -6.49 2.30
C ASP A 17 -4.61 -6.88 2.42
N CYS A 18 -4.04 -7.35 1.31
CA CYS A 18 -2.62 -7.43 1.08
C CYS A 18 -2.12 -6.12 0.44
N LEU A 19 -1.29 -5.37 1.16
CA LEU A 19 -0.61 -4.19 0.64
C LEU A 19 0.73 -4.61 0.03
N ILE A 20 0.90 -4.41 -1.26
CA ILE A 20 2.16 -4.67 -1.97
C ILE A 20 2.86 -3.36 -2.36
N SER A 21 4.17 -3.30 -2.15
CA SER A 21 5.02 -2.27 -2.74
C SER A 21 5.51 -2.72 -4.12
N GLU A 22 5.15 -1.95 -5.15
CA GLU A 22 5.55 -2.18 -6.53
C GLU A 22 6.68 -1.22 -6.90
N SER A 23 7.92 -1.64 -6.65
CA SER A 23 9.08 -0.76 -6.79
C SER A 23 9.44 -0.43 -8.24
N GLY A 24 8.88 -1.16 -9.20
CA GLY A 24 9.03 -0.88 -10.63
C GLY A 24 7.98 0.08 -11.18
N ALA A 25 6.98 0.45 -10.39
CA ALA A 25 5.87 1.30 -10.82
C ALA A 25 5.52 2.40 -9.80
N ASP A 26 6.42 2.63 -8.85
CA ASP A 26 6.38 3.69 -7.83
C ASP A 26 5.01 3.84 -7.16
N ARG A 27 4.48 2.70 -6.69
CA ARG A 27 3.14 2.65 -6.06
C ARG A 27 3.04 1.60 -4.96
N ILE A 28 2.04 1.80 -4.12
CA ILE A 28 1.49 0.77 -3.24
C ILE A 28 0.14 0.33 -3.79
N THR A 29 -0.11 -0.98 -3.83
CA THR A 29 -1.38 -1.55 -4.28
C THR A 29 -1.99 -2.40 -3.18
N ALA A 30 -3.29 -2.24 -2.93
CA ALA A 30 -4.07 -3.08 -2.03
C ALA A 30 -4.81 -4.15 -2.84
N ILE A 31 -4.76 -5.39 -2.37
CA ILE A 31 -5.44 -6.55 -2.98
C ILE A 31 -6.31 -7.19 -1.91
N ASP A 32 -7.60 -7.36 -2.18
CA ASP A 32 -8.54 -8.01 -1.27
C ASP A 32 -8.20 -9.50 -1.16
N PHE A 33 -8.09 -10.01 0.07
CA PHE A 33 -7.73 -11.43 0.28
C PHE A 33 -8.83 -12.42 -0.11
N THR A 34 -10.09 -11.99 -0.08
CA THR A 34 -11.25 -12.84 -0.38
C THR A 34 -11.37 -13.07 -1.88
N THR A 35 -11.22 -12.02 -2.67
CA THR A 35 -11.42 -12.05 -4.13
C THR A 35 -10.11 -12.20 -4.90
N GLY A 36 -8.98 -11.80 -4.30
CA GLY A 36 -7.70 -11.68 -4.99
C GLY A 36 -7.64 -10.51 -5.98
N GLU A 37 -8.63 -9.60 -5.93
CA GLU A 37 -8.71 -8.46 -6.82
C GLU A 37 -8.07 -7.22 -6.21
N LYS A 38 -7.52 -6.36 -7.07
CA LYS A 38 -7.00 -5.06 -6.65
C LYS A 38 -8.15 -4.17 -6.19
N VAL A 39 -8.03 -3.67 -4.96
CA VAL A 39 -8.93 -2.67 -4.39
C VAL A 39 -8.53 -1.26 -4.86
N THR A 40 -7.25 -0.91 -4.71
CA THR A 40 -6.74 0.41 -5.10
C THR A 40 -5.23 0.40 -5.35
N SER A 41 -4.73 1.43 -6.03
CA SER A 41 -3.30 1.72 -6.13
C SER A 41 -3.06 3.20 -5.87
N VAL A 42 -2.05 3.51 -5.06
CA VAL A 42 -1.65 4.88 -4.72
C VAL A 42 -0.21 5.09 -5.18
N ALA A 43 0.01 6.13 -5.97
CA ALA A 43 1.35 6.54 -6.37
C ALA A 43 2.13 7.07 -5.16
N VAL A 44 3.42 6.72 -5.08
CA VAL A 44 4.33 7.14 -4.02
C VAL A 44 5.64 7.65 -4.64
N GLY A 45 6.63 7.95 -3.80
CA GLY A 45 7.98 8.30 -4.26
C GLY A 45 8.69 7.14 -4.96
N ASP A 46 9.91 7.41 -5.42
CA ASP A 46 10.73 6.47 -6.18
C ASP A 46 11.05 5.20 -5.38
N HIS A 47 10.86 4.06 -6.04
CA HIS A 47 11.30 2.74 -5.61
C HIS A 47 10.83 2.34 -4.19
N PRO A 48 9.52 2.26 -3.93
CA PRO A 48 9.01 1.86 -2.62
C PRO A 48 9.47 0.45 -2.24
N GLN A 49 10.01 0.33 -1.03
CA GLN A 49 10.54 -0.93 -0.51
C GLN A 49 9.71 -1.45 0.67
N ARG A 50 10.03 -1.00 1.89
CA ARG A 50 9.36 -1.43 3.12
C ARG A 50 8.16 -0.53 3.43
N VAL A 51 7.00 -1.15 3.60
CA VAL A 51 5.78 -0.51 4.10
C VAL A 51 5.66 -0.75 5.60
N ARG A 52 5.18 0.26 6.34
CA ARG A 52 4.76 0.14 7.75
C ARG A 52 3.36 0.72 7.86
N LEU A 53 2.49 0.04 8.59
CA LEU A 53 1.17 0.56 8.90
C LEU A 53 1.27 1.65 9.97
N ALA A 54 0.42 2.66 9.83
CA ALA A 54 0.19 3.69 10.84
C ALA A 54 -1.31 3.95 10.92
N HIS A 55 -1.78 4.32 12.12
CA HIS A 55 -3.12 4.86 12.31
C HIS A 55 -3.02 6.38 12.32
N VAL A 56 -3.80 7.03 11.48
CA VAL A 56 -3.86 8.49 11.40
C VAL A 56 -5.14 8.95 12.10
N PRO A 57 -5.07 9.88 13.08
CA PRO A 57 -6.26 10.46 13.69
C PRO A 57 -7.19 11.05 12.63
N ALA A 58 -8.51 10.94 12.85
CA ALA A 58 -9.50 11.42 11.89
C ALA A 58 -9.44 12.96 11.67
N ASP A 59 -8.90 13.68 12.63
CA ASP A 59 -8.69 15.14 12.65
C ASP A 59 -7.28 15.56 12.20
N TRP A 60 -6.46 14.64 11.69
CA TRP A 60 -5.12 14.99 11.20
C TRP A 60 -5.17 15.82 9.92
N THR A 61 -4.47 16.96 9.91
CA THR A 61 -4.45 17.90 8.77
C THR A 61 -3.14 17.89 7.97
N GLY A 62 -2.20 16.99 8.29
CA GLY A 62 -0.87 17.00 7.69
C GLY A 62 0.23 17.50 8.64
N PRO A 63 1.51 17.43 8.24
CA PRO A 63 2.58 18.17 8.90
C PRO A 63 2.23 19.68 8.90
N ALA A 64 2.48 20.37 10.01
CA ALA A 64 2.58 21.82 9.96
C ALA A 64 3.88 22.16 9.23
N ASP A 65 3.81 23.06 8.25
CA ASP A 65 4.96 23.52 7.46
C ASP A 65 6.12 24.02 8.35
#